data_AF-A0A2V6XJT2-F1
#
_entry.id   AF-A0A2V6XJT2-F1
#
_cell.length_a   1.000
_cell.length_b   1.000
_cell.length_c   1.000
_cell.angle_alpha   90.00
_cell.angle_beta   90.00
_cell.angle_gamma   90.00
#
_symmetry.space_group_name_H-M   'P 1'
#
loop_
_entity.id
_entity.type
_entity.pdbx_description
1 polymer ?
#
loop_
_entity_poly.entity_id
_entity_poly.type
_entity_poly.pdbx_seq_one_letter_code
_entity_poly.pdbx_strand_id
1 'polypeptide(L)'
;MPTPIPGKRIEDTARELMSGLFGSGERTMRNVARSVGVLLCGFLMSAGLGVGAVEAQAVRIGQAAPDVAGERWINSEPLTMPGLRGRVVLVEFWTFG
;
A
#
# COMPACT_ATOMS: atom_id res chain seq x y z
N MET A 1 -48.35 3.71 -29.56
CA MET A 1 -48.57 5.11 -29.12
C MET A 1 -49.24 5.07 -27.76
N PRO A 2 -48.72 5.76 -26.73
CA PRO A 2 -49.46 5.88 -25.48
C PRO A 2 -50.77 6.64 -25.72
N THR A 3 -51.89 6.11 -25.24
CA THR A 3 -53.20 6.76 -25.34
C THR A 3 -53.30 7.89 -24.32
N PRO A 4 -53.79 9.09 -24.69
CA PRO A 4 -54.01 10.16 -23.72
C PRO A 4 -55.04 9.72 -22.66
N ILE A 5 -54.71 9.85 -21.38
CA ILE A 5 -55.65 9.62 -20.28
C ILE A 5 -56.66 10.78 -20.29
N PRO A 6 -57.98 10.51 -20.32
CA PRO A 6 -58.99 11.56 -20.37
C PRO A 6 -58.85 12.53 -19.20
N GLY A 7 -58.72 13.83 -19.51
CA GLY A 7 -58.69 14.91 -18.53
C GLY A 7 -57.30 15.46 -18.16
N LYS A 8 -56.20 14.86 -18.61
CA LYS A 8 -54.85 15.43 -18.42
C LYS A 8 -54.46 16.28 -19.63
N ARG A 9 -54.01 17.51 -19.40
CA ARG A 9 -53.52 18.40 -20.46
C ARG A 9 -52.31 17.75 -21.14
N ILE A 10 -52.20 17.89 -22.46
CA ILE A 10 -51.13 17.27 -23.27
C ILE A 10 -49.75 17.72 -22.77
N GLU A 11 -49.66 18.94 -22.28
CA GLU A 11 -48.45 19.55 -21.73
C GLU A 11 -47.99 18.88 -20.44
N ASP A 12 -48.92 18.38 -19.62
CA ASP A 12 -48.58 17.71 -18.36
C ASP A 12 -48.09 16.29 -18.64
N THR A 13 -48.69 15.61 -19.62
CA THR A 13 -48.18 14.33 -20.12
C THR A 13 -46.81 14.49 -20.77
N ALA A 14 -46.60 15.55 -21.56
CA ALA A 14 -45.30 15.86 -22.14
C ALA A 14 -44.24 16.17 -21.06
N ARG A 15 -44.60 16.95 -20.03
CA ARG A 15 -43.69 17.31 -18.93
C ARG A 15 -43.29 16.08 -18.10
N GLU A 16 -44.22 15.16 -17.86
CA GLU A 16 -43.96 13.91 -17.14
C GLU A 16 -43.09 12.95 -17.96
N LEU A 17 -43.39 12.78 -19.25
CA LEU A 17 -42.55 11.99 -20.17
C LEU A 17 -41.13 12.56 -20.30
N MET A 18 -41.01 13.89 -20.39
CA MET A 18 -39.71 14.57 -20.42
C MET A 18 -38.97 14.37 -19.09
N SER A 19 -39.64 14.52 -17.94
CA SER A 19 -39.01 14.30 -16.63
C SER A 19 -38.54 12.85 -16.40
N GLY A 20 -39.29 11.86 -16.89
CA GLY A 20 -38.92 10.45 -16.85
C GLY A 20 -37.75 10.10 -17.77
N LEU A 21 -37.64 10.77 -18.92
CA LEU A 21 -36.54 10.60 -19.87
C LEU A 21 -35.21 11.16 -19.35
N PHE A 22 -35.25 12.30 -18.65
CA PHE A 22 -34.06 13.00 -18.17
C PHE A 22 -33.62 12.61 -16.73
N GLY A 23 -34.42 11.82 -16.00
CA GLY A 23 -34.18 11.46 -14.58
C GLY A 23 -33.17 10.33 -14.28
N SER A 24 -32.34 9.92 -15.26
CA SER A 24 -31.42 8.77 -15.14
C SER A 24 -29.92 9.13 -15.07
N GLY A 25 -29.52 10.29 -15.60
CA GLY A 25 -28.11 10.67 -15.73
C GLY A 25 -27.39 10.87 -14.38
N GLU A 26 -28.08 11.48 -13.42
CA GLU A 26 -27.49 11.87 -12.13
C GLU A 26 -27.19 10.68 -11.21
N ARG A 27 -28.03 9.63 -11.27
CA ARG A 27 -27.84 8.38 -10.50
C ARG A 27 -26.68 7.56 -11.07
N THR A 28 -26.60 7.49 -12.40
CA THR A 28 -25.55 6.75 -13.11
C THR A 28 -24.17 7.37 -12.86
N MET A 29 -24.06 8.70 -12.96
CA MET A 29 -22.79 9.42 -12.72
C MET A 29 -22.29 9.27 -11.28
N ARG A 30 -23.20 9.30 -10.30
CA ARG A 30 -22.85 9.09 -8.89
C ARG A 30 -22.32 7.68 -8.60
N ASN A 31 -22.86 6.66 -9.28
CA ASN A 31 -22.36 5.29 -9.13
C ASN A 31 -20.98 5.12 -9.75
N VAL A 32 -20.73 5.73 -10.92
CA VAL A 32 -19.40 5.72 -11.57
C VAL A 32 -18.36 6.42 -10.69
N ALA A 33 -18.67 7.60 -10.15
CA ALA A 33 -17.75 8.33 -9.26
C ALA A 33 -17.38 7.52 -8.00
N ARG A 34 -18.36 6.80 -7.42
CA ARG A 34 -18.13 5.92 -6.27
C ARG A 34 -17.26 4.71 -6.64
N SER A 35 -17.52 4.08 -7.79
CA SER A 35 -16.72 2.95 -8.27
C SER A 35 -15.26 3.36 -8.56
N VAL A 36 -15.04 4.53 -9.17
CA VAL A 36 -13.69 5.08 -9.40
C VAL A 36 -12.98 5.36 -8.08
N GLY A 37 -13.66 5.95 -7.10
CA GLY A 37 -13.10 6.18 -5.77
C GLY A 37 -12.68 4.90 -5.05
N VAL A 38 -13.50 3.85 -5.11
CA VAL A 38 -13.18 2.53 -4.51
C VAL A 38 -11.97 1.89 -5.19
N LEU A 39 -11.91 1.93 -6.52
CA LEU A 39 -10.78 1.37 -7.27
C LEU A 39 -9.47 2.13 -6.99
N LEU A 40 -9.53 3.46 -6.89
CA LEU A 40 -8.36 4.29 -6.58
C LEU A 40 -7.83 4.00 -5.16
N CYS A 41 -8.72 3.91 -4.17
CA CYS A 41 -8.34 3.54 -2.80
C CYS A 41 -7.75 2.13 -2.72
N GLY A 42 -8.33 1.16 -3.43
CA GLY A 42 -7.78 -0.20 -3.50
C GLY A 42 -6.41 -0.27 -4.16
N PHE A 43 -6.18 0.54 -5.20
CA PHE A 43 -4.87 0.66 -5.85
C PHE A 43 -3.81 1.31 -4.94
N LEU A 44 -4.19 2.38 -4.23
CA LEU A 44 -3.30 3.05 -3.28
C LEU A 44 -2.96 2.16 -2.05
N MET A 45 -3.90 1.36 -1.56
CA MET A 45 -3.64 0.40 -0.47
C MET A 45 -2.74 -0.77 -0.89
N SER A 46 -2.82 -1.23 -2.14
CA SER A 46 -2.00 -2.35 -2.64
C SER A 46 -0.55 -1.96 -2.94
N ALA A 47 -0.27 -0.69 -3.25
CA ALA A 47 1.08 -0.19 -3.43
C ALA A 47 1.90 -0.06 -2.12
N GLY A 48 1.23 -0.13 -0.95
CA GLY A 48 1.86 0.02 0.37
C GLY A 48 2.51 -1.24 0.94
N LEU A 49 2.31 -2.42 0.34
CA LEU A 49 2.93 -3.68 0.76
C LEU A 49 4.23 -3.93 -0.02
N GLY A 50 5.08 -2.91 -0.13
CA GLY A 50 6.48 -3.10 -0.47
C GLY A 50 7.21 -3.68 0.72
N VAL A 51 7.07 -4.99 0.96
CA VAL A 51 8.01 -5.73 1.82
C VAL A 51 9.35 -5.66 1.09
N GLY A 52 10.15 -4.63 1.40
CA GLY A 52 11.49 -4.49 0.86
C GLY A 52 12.22 -5.80 1.14
N ALA A 53 12.68 -6.48 0.09
CA ALA A 53 13.52 -7.65 0.25
C ALA A 53 14.74 -7.22 1.08
N VAL A 54 14.86 -7.75 2.30
CA VAL A 54 16.08 -7.60 3.09
C VAL A 54 17.11 -8.49 2.39
N GLU A 55 17.85 -7.92 1.44
CA GLU A 55 18.99 -8.63 0.86
C GLU A 55 20.01 -8.87 1.96
N ALA A 56 20.35 -10.14 2.18
CA ALA A 56 21.49 -10.49 3.00
C ALA A 56 22.75 -9.93 2.33
N GLN A 57 23.39 -8.95 2.95
CA GLN A 57 24.65 -8.39 2.46
C GLN A 57 25.72 -9.48 2.52
N ALA A 58 26.15 -9.94 1.34
CA ALA A 58 27.26 -10.88 1.24
C ALA A 58 28.54 -10.25 1.78
N VAL A 59 29.31 -11.02 2.56
CA VAL A 59 30.65 -10.60 3.02
C VAL A 59 31.57 -10.50 1.81
N ARG A 60 32.23 -9.35 1.65
CA ARG A 60 33.17 -9.09 0.55
C ARG A 60 34.57 -8.88 1.11
N ILE A 61 35.57 -9.48 0.46
CA ILE A 61 36.97 -9.28 0.82
C ILE A 61 37.32 -7.79 0.65
N GLY A 62 38.00 -7.22 1.65
CA GLY A 62 38.38 -5.81 1.66
C GLY A 62 37.29 -4.86 2.14
N GLN A 63 36.06 -5.34 2.35
CA GLN A 63 35.02 -4.55 3.02
C GLN A 63 35.34 -4.48 4.52
N ALA A 64 35.24 -3.28 5.09
CA ALA A 64 35.37 -3.09 6.53
C ALA A 64 34.29 -3.88 7.26
N ALA A 65 34.67 -4.54 8.36
CA ALA A 65 33.72 -5.21 9.24
C ALA A 65 32.80 -4.15 9.90
N PRO A 66 31.48 -4.39 9.97
CA PRO A 66 30.56 -3.55 10.75
C PRO A 66 30.92 -3.57 12.24
N ASP A 67 30.48 -2.57 12.99
CA ASP A 67 30.67 -2.57 14.45
C ASP A 67 29.86 -3.68 15.13
N VAL A 68 30.41 -4.25 16.21
CA VAL A 68 29.72 -5.25 17.04
C VAL A 68 28.82 -4.51 18.04
N ALA A 69 27.51 -4.65 17.88
CA ALA A 69 26.49 -3.99 18.71
C ALA A 69 25.85 -4.92 19.76
N GLY A 70 26.63 -5.87 20.32
CA GLY A 70 26.13 -6.76 21.38
C GLY A 70 25.98 -6.02 22.71
N GLU A 71 24.83 -6.13 23.36
CA GLU A 71 24.60 -5.50 24.67
C GLU A 71 25.23 -6.29 25.83
N ARG A 72 25.24 -7.63 25.73
CA ARG A 72 25.71 -8.51 26.80
C ARG A 72 26.97 -9.24 26.38
N TRP A 73 28.05 -8.98 27.11
CA TRP A 73 29.35 -9.58 26.89
C TRP A 73 29.66 -10.62 27.96
N ILE A 74 30.34 -11.67 27.54
CA ILE A 74 30.89 -12.70 28.43
C ILE A 74 32.40 -12.75 28.24
N ASN A 75 33.14 -13.10 29.29
CA ASN A 75 34.60 -13.26 29.30
C ASN A 75 35.43 -12.00 29.00
N SER A 76 34.80 -10.84 28.79
CA SER A 76 35.48 -9.57 28.50
C SER A 76 34.55 -8.38 28.70
N GLU A 77 35.15 -7.19 28.79
CA GLU A 77 34.46 -5.93 28.51
C GLU A 77 34.11 -5.82 27.02
N PRO A 78 33.19 -4.92 26.62
CA PRO A 78 32.80 -4.75 25.22
C PRO A 78 33.98 -4.51 24.27
N LEU A 79 34.04 -5.28 23.19
CA LEU A 79 35.05 -5.11 22.14
C LEU A 79 34.57 -4.16 21.05
N THR A 80 35.48 -3.33 20.54
CA THR A 80 35.22 -2.37 19.45
C THR A 80 36.12 -2.65 18.26
N MET A 81 35.63 -2.41 17.03
CA MET A 81 36.44 -2.63 15.82
C MET A 81 37.76 -1.84 15.82
N PRO A 82 37.83 -0.58 16.28
CA PRO A 82 39.10 0.13 16.43
C PRO A 82 40.09 -0.56 17.38
N GLY A 83 39.62 -1.08 18.52
CA GLY A 83 40.46 -1.76 19.51
C GLY A 83 41.00 -3.12 19.05
N LEU A 84 40.40 -3.70 18.01
CA LEU A 84 40.77 -4.99 17.44
C LEU A 84 41.71 -4.89 16.23
N ARG A 85 42.03 -3.67 15.75
CA ARG A 85 42.93 -3.49 14.60
C ARG A 85 44.31 -4.11 14.85
N GLY A 86 44.92 -4.63 13.78
CA GLY A 86 46.21 -5.33 13.83
C GLY A 86 46.12 -6.78 14.30
N ARG A 87 44.90 -7.29 14.56
CA ARG A 87 44.64 -8.70 14.90
C ARG A 87 43.79 -9.35 13.82
N VAL A 88 43.96 -10.65 13.64
CA VAL A 88 43.01 -11.48 12.90
C VAL A 88 41.89 -11.86 13.85
N VAL A 89 40.65 -11.52 13.49
CA VAL A 89 39.45 -11.71 14.32
C VAL A 89 38.48 -12.62 13.60
N LEU A 90 37.96 -13.63 14.31
CA LEU A 90 36.89 -14.51 13.85
C LEU A 90 35.59 -14.12 14.52
N VAL A 91 34.51 -13.99 13.75
CA VAL A 91 33.15 -13.78 14.25
C VAL A 91 32.33 -15.02 13.90
N GLU A 92 31.73 -15.64 14.92
CA GLU A 92 30.90 -16.82 14.78
C GLU A 92 29.50 -16.54 15.36
N PHE A 93 28.46 -16.81 14.58
CA PHE A 93 27.07 -16.72 15.01
C PHE A 93 26.59 -18.10 15.43
N TRP A 94 26.13 -18.22 16.68
CA TRP A 94 25.67 -19.49 17.26
C TRP A 94 24.41 -19.27 18.11
N THR A 95 23.66 -20.34 18.35
CA THR A 95 22.53 -20.37 19.27
C THR A 95 22.72 -21.51 20.27
N PHE A 96 22.09 -21.40 21.44
CA PHE A 96 21.89 -22.58 22.28
C PHE A 96 20.95 -23.53 21.51
N GLY A 97 21.36 -24.78 21.34
CA GLY A 97 20.67 -25.77 20.51
C GLY A 97 19.25 -26.09 20.97
#